data_AF-A0A935SXE8-F1
#
_entry.id   AF-A0A935SXE8-F1
#
_cell.length_a   1.000
_cell.length_b   1.000
_cell.length_c   1.000
_cell.angle_alpha   90.00
_cell.angle_beta   90.00
_cell.angle_gamma   90.00
#
_symmetry.space_group_name_H-M   'P 1'
#
loop_
_entity.id
_entity.type
_entity.pdbx_description
1 polymer ?
#
loop_
_entity_poly.entity_id
_entity_poly.type
_entity_poly.pdbx_seq_one_letter_code
_entity_poly.pdbx_strand_id
1 'polypeptide(L)'
;MIKISMRDVLMVAGLLLFTFHISQLTANAQRRDFLTDAEIELVRDAQEIDRRIEVLVHAADRRFDLLKIDVSKPAGKKESETWGDLPKGERIDLLFDIKRLLQKAIDDIDNISERPDSAILPDPEIKKPKTLADIFPVAVRNLAAAASRYKPALQKELDSTTDQMQKGVILDSIDSCNAILESVTKLPAEVDKKKKKNN
;
A
#
# COMPACT_ATOMS: atom_id res chain seq x y z
N MET A 1 -0.97 4.56 69.38
CA MET A 1 -1.33 5.96 69.07
C MET A 1 -0.20 6.54 68.22
N ILE A 2 -0.40 6.67 66.92
CA ILE A 2 0.67 7.08 65.97
C ILE A 2 0.62 8.62 65.83
N LYS A 3 1.73 9.30 66.15
CA LYS A 3 1.91 10.75 65.97
C LYS A 3 2.50 11.01 64.59
N ILE A 4 1.69 11.57 63.70
CA ILE A 4 2.13 12.05 62.38
C ILE A 4 2.59 13.50 62.55
N SER A 5 3.81 13.82 62.10
CA SER A 5 4.41 15.15 62.24
C SER A 5 4.10 16.02 61.04
N MET A 6 3.94 17.34 61.26
CA MET A 6 3.57 18.32 60.22
C MET A 6 4.61 18.45 59.09
N ARG A 7 5.83 17.94 59.29
CA ARG A 7 6.87 17.78 58.25
C ARG A 7 6.55 16.68 57.25
N ASP A 8 5.85 15.63 57.67
CA ASP A 8 5.50 14.49 56.81
C ASP A 8 4.36 14.85 55.84
N VAL A 9 3.47 15.77 56.26
CA VAL A 9 2.39 16.28 55.40
C VAL A 9 2.93 17.19 54.29
N LEU A 10 4.00 17.96 54.57
CA LEU A 10 4.56 18.90 53.59
C LEU A 10 5.36 18.21 52.48
N MET A 11 6.01 17.08 52.75
CA MET A 11 6.75 16.32 51.73
C MET A 11 5.82 15.57 50.76
N VAL A 12 4.64 15.13 51.22
CA VAL A 12 3.67 14.43 50.35
C VAL A 12 2.96 15.42 49.41
N ALA A 13 2.73 16.66 49.85
CA ALA A 13 2.12 17.70 49.02
C ALA A 13 3.04 18.22 47.90
N GLY A 14 4.37 18.21 48.10
CA GLY A 14 5.34 18.62 47.08
C GLY A 14 5.54 17.58 45.97
N LEU A 15 5.40 16.30 46.28
CA LEU A 15 5.62 15.20 45.32
C LEU A 15 4.44 14.99 44.36
N LEU A 16 3.24 15.43 44.73
CA LEU A 16 2.02 15.33 43.90
C LEU A 16 1.89 16.43 42.84
N LEU A 17 2.72 17.48 42.89
CA LEU A 17 2.66 18.60 41.94
C LEU A 17 3.71 18.51 40.82
N PHE A 18 4.66 17.57 40.88
CA PHE A 18 5.71 17.42 39.85
C PHE A 18 5.39 16.35 38.79
N THR A 19 4.40 15.49 39.03
CA THR A 19 4.08 14.35 38.14
C THR A 19 3.06 14.68 37.03
N PHE A 20 2.53 15.91 36.95
CA PHE A 20 1.50 16.27 35.97
C PHE A 20 2.01 17.05 34.75
N HIS A 21 3.33 17.15 34.54
CA HIS A 21 3.91 17.95 33.44
C HIS A 21 4.55 17.15 32.30
N ILE A 22 4.38 15.82 32.24
CA ILE A 22 4.98 14.98 31.16
C ILE A 22 3.92 14.40 30.20
N SER A 23 2.64 14.76 30.34
CA SER A 23 1.56 14.11 29.59
C SER A 23 1.13 14.81 28.28
N GLN A 24 1.91 15.75 27.75
CA GLN A 24 1.50 16.58 26.59
C GLN A 24 2.48 16.55 25.41
N LEU A 25 3.34 15.53 25.31
CA LEU A 25 3.87 15.14 24.00
C LEU A 25 2.87 14.19 23.35
N THR A 26 1.71 14.72 22.99
CA THR A 26 0.82 14.05 22.05
C THR A 26 1.58 13.94 20.74
N ALA A 27 2.13 12.75 20.50
CA ALA A 27 2.62 12.32 19.21
C ALA A 27 1.53 12.60 18.18
N ASN A 28 1.70 13.65 17.38
CA ASN A 28 0.86 13.89 16.22
C ASN A 28 1.38 12.97 15.10
N ALA A 29 1.29 11.66 15.33
CA ALA A 29 1.43 10.63 14.32
C ALA A 29 0.10 10.50 13.56
N GLN A 30 -0.48 11.64 13.16
CA GLN A 30 -1.57 11.65 12.20
C GLN A 30 -0.94 11.17 10.90
N ARG A 31 -1.08 9.86 10.65
CA ARG A 31 -0.51 9.20 9.48
C ARG A 31 -1.06 9.94 8.27
N ARG A 32 -0.17 10.58 7.53
CA ARG A 32 -0.48 11.18 6.24
C ARG A 32 -1.15 10.13 5.36
N ASP A 33 -2.16 10.56 4.60
CA ASP A 33 -2.72 9.71 3.56
C ASP A 33 -1.68 9.43 2.47
N PHE A 34 -1.50 8.15 2.17
CA PHE A 34 -0.54 7.68 1.17
C PHE A 34 -1.10 7.72 -0.27
N LEU A 35 -2.40 8.02 -0.41
CA LEU A 35 -3.11 8.28 -1.65
C LEU A 35 -3.42 9.77 -1.76
N THR A 36 -3.39 10.32 -2.97
CA THR A 36 -3.93 11.66 -3.23
C THR A 36 -5.46 11.61 -3.31
N ASP A 37 -6.12 12.76 -3.18
CA ASP A 37 -7.60 12.84 -3.29
C ASP A 37 -8.11 12.22 -4.60
N ALA A 38 -7.45 12.52 -5.72
CA ALA A 38 -7.81 11.94 -7.02
C ALA A 38 -7.65 10.42 -7.05
N GLU A 39 -6.58 9.89 -6.43
CA GLU A 39 -6.37 8.45 -6.36
C GLU A 39 -7.37 7.76 -5.42
N ILE A 40 -7.78 8.43 -4.33
CA ILE A 40 -8.85 7.94 -3.46
C ILE A 40 -10.15 7.76 -4.25
N GLU A 41 -10.51 8.75 -5.08
CA GLU A 41 -11.69 8.63 -5.96
C GLU A 41 -11.52 7.51 -6.99
N LEU A 42 -10.36 7.38 -7.62
CA LEU A 42 -10.09 6.27 -8.56
C LEU A 42 -10.19 4.90 -7.88
N VAL A 43 -9.67 4.74 -6.66
CA VAL A 43 -9.81 3.51 -5.87
C VAL A 43 -11.27 3.27 -5.46
N ARG A 44 -12.03 4.34 -5.20
CA ARG A 44 -13.47 4.26 -4.90
C ARG A 44 -14.27 3.86 -6.14
N ASP A 45 -13.89 4.29 -7.34
CA ASP A 45 -14.58 3.91 -8.57
C ASP A 45 -14.17 2.51 -9.06
N ALA A 46 -12.91 2.12 -8.82
CA ALA A 46 -12.39 0.79 -9.12
C ALA A 46 -12.78 -0.23 -8.04
N GLN A 47 -14.06 -0.62 -8.04
CA GLN A 47 -14.59 -1.61 -7.10
C GLN A 47 -14.25 -3.06 -7.48
N GLU A 48 -14.18 -3.37 -8.78
CA GLU A 48 -13.72 -4.67 -9.29
C GLU A 48 -12.25 -4.90 -8.89
N ILE A 49 -11.91 -6.08 -8.34
CA ILE A 49 -10.59 -6.33 -7.74
C ILE A 49 -9.44 -6.20 -8.76
N ASP A 50 -9.64 -6.61 -10.02
CA ASP A 50 -8.64 -6.45 -11.07
C ASP A 50 -8.33 -4.97 -11.33
N ARG A 51 -9.36 -4.13 -11.46
CA ARG A 51 -9.21 -2.68 -11.65
C ARG A 51 -8.62 -2.00 -10.42
N ARG A 52 -9.06 -2.38 -9.22
CA ARG A 52 -8.56 -1.82 -7.96
C ARG A 52 -7.05 -1.98 -7.84
N ILE A 53 -6.56 -3.18 -8.16
CA ILE A 53 -5.13 -3.47 -8.13
C ILE A 53 -4.38 -2.69 -9.20
N GLU A 54 -4.94 -2.53 -10.41
CA GLU A 54 -4.34 -1.65 -11.43
C GLU A 54 -4.19 -0.21 -10.93
N VAL A 55 -5.21 0.32 -10.23
CA VAL A 55 -5.15 1.67 -9.66
C VAL A 55 -4.07 1.80 -8.59
N LEU A 56 -3.97 0.83 -7.67
CA LEU A 56 -2.97 0.84 -6.61
C LEU A 56 -1.54 0.68 -7.15
N VAL A 57 -1.35 -0.18 -8.16
CA VAL A 57 -0.08 -0.35 -8.86
C VAL A 57 0.34 0.93 -9.55
N HIS A 58 -0.57 1.58 -10.27
CA HIS A 58 -0.27 2.85 -10.94
C HIS A 58 0.06 3.95 -9.93
N ALA A 59 -0.68 4.03 -8.82
CA ALA A 59 -0.35 4.95 -7.74
C ALA A 59 1.08 4.70 -7.21
N ALA A 60 1.52 3.44 -7.09
CA ALA A 60 2.89 3.12 -6.67
C ALA A 60 3.92 3.53 -7.73
N ASP A 61 3.65 3.27 -9.02
CA ASP A 61 4.49 3.70 -10.15
C ASP A 61 4.73 5.22 -10.11
N ARG A 62 3.71 6.03 -9.79
CA ARG A 62 3.86 7.49 -9.64
C ARG A 62 4.83 7.90 -8.53
N ARG A 63 4.93 7.13 -7.44
CA ARG A 63 5.91 7.39 -6.36
C ARG A 63 7.32 7.00 -6.80
N PHE A 64 7.48 5.88 -7.50
CA PHE A 64 8.76 5.48 -8.07
C PHE A 64 9.30 6.56 -9.05
N ASP A 65 8.43 7.14 -9.88
CA ASP A 65 8.78 8.22 -10.81
C ASP A 65 9.26 9.50 -10.09
N LEU A 66 8.64 9.85 -8.97
CA LEU A 66 9.06 10.98 -8.15
C LEU A 66 10.42 10.72 -7.49
N LEU A 67 10.63 9.49 -7.02
CA LEU A 67 11.88 9.03 -6.43
C LEU A 67 13.01 8.82 -7.45
N LYS A 68 12.71 8.88 -8.76
CA LYS A 68 13.64 8.60 -9.85
C LYS A 68 14.22 7.18 -9.79
N ILE A 69 13.44 6.24 -9.27
CA ILE A 69 13.74 4.81 -9.25
C ILE A 69 13.08 4.21 -10.47
N ASP A 70 13.88 3.76 -11.44
CA ASP A 70 13.37 3.17 -12.67
C ASP A 70 12.81 1.77 -12.42
N VAL A 71 11.49 1.64 -12.59
CA VAL A 71 10.75 0.38 -12.49
C VAL A 71 10.04 -0.01 -13.79
N SER A 72 10.31 0.66 -14.92
CA SER A 72 9.70 0.40 -16.26
C SER A 72 8.17 0.17 -16.23
N LYS A 73 7.23 1.04 -16.57
CA LYS A 73 7.17 2.21 -17.47
C LYS A 73 6.07 3.13 -16.94
N PRO A 74 6.25 4.46 -16.97
CA PRO A 74 5.18 5.40 -16.65
C PRO A 74 4.44 5.98 -17.87
N ALA A 75 3.17 6.32 -17.60
CA ALA A 75 2.23 7.27 -18.20
C ALA A 75 2.09 7.36 -19.74
N GLY A 76 0.90 6.96 -20.23
CA GLY A 76 0.34 7.45 -21.49
C GLY A 76 -0.04 8.94 -21.42
N LYS A 77 -0.38 9.54 -22.57
CA LYS A 77 -0.54 11.00 -22.78
C LYS A 77 -1.59 11.76 -21.91
N LYS A 78 -2.29 11.12 -20.97
CA LYS A 78 -3.41 11.71 -20.18
C LYS A 78 -3.22 11.67 -18.67
N GLU A 79 -1.96 11.59 -18.23
CA GLU A 79 -1.62 11.36 -16.82
C GLU A 79 -2.25 12.38 -15.86
N SER A 80 -2.07 13.68 -16.07
CA SER A 80 -2.59 14.68 -15.11
C SER A 80 -4.11 14.84 -15.16
N GLU A 81 -4.75 14.61 -16.31
CA GLU A 81 -6.21 14.69 -16.45
C GLU A 81 -6.91 13.59 -15.64
N THR A 82 -6.32 12.40 -15.61
CA THR A 82 -6.93 11.21 -14.97
C THR A 82 -6.50 11.08 -13.51
N TRP A 83 -5.24 11.36 -13.22
CA TRP A 83 -4.63 11.04 -11.93
C TRP A 83 -4.41 12.24 -11.00
N GLY A 84 -4.79 13.43 -11.46
CA GLY A 84 -4.67 14.68 -10.69
C GLY A 84 -3.22 15.05 -10.37
N ASP A 85 -3.05 15.82 -9.29
CA ASP A 85 -1.75 16.28 -8.82
C ASP A 85 -0.81 15.12 -8.46
N LEU A 86 0.49 15.35 -8.64
CA LEU A 86 1.51 14.40 -8.20
C LEU A 86 1.52 14.27 -6.66
N PRO A 87 1.80 13.06 -6.13
CA PRO A 87 2.02 12.87 -4.71
C PRO A 87 3.09 13.83 -4.16
N LYS A 88 2.90 14.29 -2.92
CA LYS A 88 3.79 15.27 -2.28
C LYS A 88 4.70 14.59 -1.26
N GLY A 89 5.57 15.36 -0.62
CA GLY A 89 6.37 14.95 0.54
C GLY A 89 7.78 14.50 0.22
N GLU A 90 8.50 14.16 1.29
CA GLU A 90 9.91 13.85 1.26
C GLU A 90 10.16 12.43 0.78
N ARG A 91 11.42 12.12 0.45
CA ARG A 91 11.84 10.79 -0.01
C ARG A 91 11.32 9.66 0.87
N ILE A 92 11.43 9.82 2.19
CA ILE A 92 10.98 8.80 3.15
C ILE A 92 9.45 8.61 3.10
N ASP A 93 8.68 9.69 2.90
CA ASP A 93 7.23 9.61 2.77
C ASP A 93 6.84 8.81 1.53
N LEU A 94 7.50 9.07 0.40
CA LEU A 94 7.23 8.36 -0.85
C LEU A 94 7.58 6.87 -0.77
N LEU A 95 8.66 6.52 -0.06
CA LEU A 95 9.00 5.12 0.22
C LEU A 95 7.95 4.45 1.12
N PHE A 96 7.47 5.17 2.15
CA PHE A 96 6.37 4.68 2.98
C PHE A 96 5.07 4.52 2.18
N ASP A 97 4.77 5.45 1.28
CA ASP A 97 3.59 5.38 0.42
C ASP A 97 3.64 4.12 -0.46
N ILE A 98 4.79 3.81 -1.07
CA ILE A 98 4.99 2.57 -1.86
C ILE A 98 4.72 1.33 -0.99
N LYS A 99 5.32 1.26 0.20
CA LYS A 99 5.07 0.17 1.15
C LYS A 99 3.58 0.02 1.46
N ARG A 100 2.89 1.13 1.73
CA ARG A 100 1.46 1.14 2.08
C ARG A 100 0.58 0.73 0.92
N LEU A 101 0.92 1.12 -0.32
CA LEU A 101 0.22 0.72 -1.53
C LEU A 101 0.33 -0.78 -1.78
N LEU A 102 1.54 -1.35 -1.63
CA LEU A 102 1.75 -2.79 -1.72
C LEU A 102 0.97 -3.55 -0.65
N GLN A 103 1.05 -3.11 0.61
CA GLN A 103 0.28 -3.74 1.69
C GLN A 103 -1.22 -3.67 1.42
N LYS A 104 -1.73 -2.51 1.00
CA LYS A 104 -3.15 -2.36 0.67
C LYS A 104 -3.58 -3.30 -0.47
N ALA A 105 -2.75 -3.46 -1.49
CA ALA A 105 -3.03 -4.36 -2.61
C ALA A 105 -3.06 -5.83 -2.15
N ILE A 106 -2.17 -6.22 -1.24
CA ILE A 106 -2.18 -7.54 -0.59
C ILE A 106 -3.47 -7.71 0.23
N ASP A 107 -3.77 -6.76 1.13
CA ASP A 107 -4.96 -6.80 1.98
C ASP A 107 -6.24 -6.92 1.15
N ASP A 108 -6.36 -6.16 0.06
CA ASP A 108 -7.54 -6.19 -0.83
C ASP A 108 -7.68 -7.56 -1.52
N ILE A 109 -6.57 -8.21 -1.94
CA ILE A 109 -6.59 -9.57 -2.50
C ILE A 109 -6.97 -10.60 -1.43
N ASP A 110 -6.34 -10.53 -0.25
CA ASP A 110 -6.57 -11.48 0.84
C ASP A 110 -8.01 -11.40 1.33
N ASN A 111 -8.56 -10.19 1.49
CA ASN A 111 -9.95 -9.99 1.88
C ASN A 111 -10.93 -10.67 0.89
N ILE A 112 -10.70 -10.54 -0.42
CA ILE A 112 -11.55 -11.18 -1.44
C ILE A 112 -11.34 -12.70 -1.45
N SER A 113 -10.11 -13.18 -1.20
CA SER A 113 -9.83 -14.61 -1.08
C SER A 113 -10.53 -15.25 0.12
N GLU A 114 -10.56 -14.55 1.25
CA GLU A 114 -11.22 -15.00 2.49
C GLU A 114 -12.75 -14.88 2.42
N ARG A 115 -13.25 -13.88 1.68
CA ARG A 115 -14.68 -13.58 1.50
C ARG A 115 -15.04 -13.41 0.03
N PRO A 116 -15.07 -14.50 -0.75
CA PRO A 116 -15.38 -14.44 -2.19
C PRO A 116 -16.75 -13.84 -2.51
N ASP A 117 -17.70 -13.94 -1.58
CA ASP A 117 -19.05 -13.39 -1.66
C ASP A 117 -19.10 -11.86 -1.57
N SER A 118 -18.05 -11.22 -1.04
CA SER A 118 -17.93 -9.76 -0.99
C SER A 118 -17.43 -9.13 -2.29
N ALA A 119 -17.04 -9.96 -3.27
CA ALA A 119 -16.50 -9.47 -4.53
C ALA A 119 -17.55 -8.71 -5.35
N ILE A 120 -17.19 -7.51 -5.79
CA ILE A 120 -17.98 -6.74 -6.76
C ILE A 120 -17.58 -7.21 -8.16
N LEU A 121 -18.54 -7.77 -8.87
CA LEU A 121 -18.37 -8.29 -10.22
C LEU A 121 -18.81 -7.26 -11.28
N PRO A 122 -18.26 -7.33 -12.50
CA PRO A 122 -18.70 -6.47 -13.60
C PRO A 122 -20.17 -6.70 -13.94
N ASP A 123 -20.77 -5.69 -14.57
CA ASP A 123 -22.19 -5.66 -14.93
C ASP A 123 -22.68 -6.97 -15.59
N PRO A 124 -23.71 -7.63 -15.03
CA PRO A 124 -24.26 -8.86 -15.58
C PRO A 124 -24.90 -8.71 -16.97
N GLU A 125 -25.24 -7.49 -17.40
CA GLU A 125 -25.84 -7.21 -18.72
C GLU A 125 -24.84 -7.35 -19.88
N ILE A 126 -23.54 -7.49 -19.57
CA ILE A 126 -22.52 -7.79 -20.57
C ILE A 126 -22.77 -9.20 -21.11
N LYS A 127 -22.75 -9.35 -22.45
CA LYS A 127 -23.00 -10.60 -23.20
C LYS A 127 -22.24 -11.85 -22.69
N LYS A 128 -21.18 -11.66 -21.91
CA LYS A 128 -20.46 -12.66 -21.12
C LYS A 128 -20.00 -12.01 -19.81
N PRO A 129 -20.77 -12.09 -18.72
CA PRO A 129 -20.37 -11.49 -17.46
C PRO A 129 -19.13 -12.21 -16.94
N LYS A 130 -18.14 -11.45 -16.48
CA LYS A 130 -16.96 -12.03 -15.84
C LYS A 130 -17.35 -12.52 -14.43
N THR A 131 -16.82 -13.65 -14.05
CA THR A 131 -16.94 -14.19 -12.70
C THR A 131 -15.72 -13.82 -11.85
N LEU A 132 -15.78 -14.09 -10.55
CA LEU A 132 -14.61 -13.95 -9.69
C LEU A 132 -13.42 -14.79 -10.18
N ALA A 133 -13.68 -15.99 -10.69
CA ALA A 133 -12.65 -16.86 -11.26
C ALA A 133 -11.98 -16.27 -12.51
N ASP A 134 -12.63 -15.31 -13.19
CA ASP A 134 -12.05 -14.60 -14.32
C ASP A 134 -11.20 -13.40 -13.90
N ILE A 135 -11.62 -12.64 -12.87
CA ILE A 135 -10.97 -11.37 -12.49
C ILE A 135 -9.93 -11.53 -11.37
N PHE A 136 -10.12 -12.46 -10.44
CA PHE A 136 -9.21 -12.62 -9.30
C PHE A 136 -7.80 -13.05 -9.73
N PRO A 137 -7.62 -14.05 -10.62
CA PRO A 137 -6.29 -14.40 -11.10
C PRO A 137 -5.61 -13.26 -11.86
N VAL A 138 -6.38 -12.42 -12.56
CA VAL A 138 -5.88 -11.23 -13.26
C VAL A 138 -5.33 -10.23 -12.25
N ALA A 139 -6.08 -9.94 -11.19
CA ALA A 139 -5.65 -9.04 -10.12
C ALA A 139 -4.32 -9.49 -9.48
N VAL A 140 -4.22 -10.77 -9.10
CA VAL A 140 -3.01 -11.34 -8.50
C VAL A 140 -1.82 -11.29 -9.48
N ARG A 141 -2.04 -11.62 -10.77
CA ARG A 141 -0.98 -11.57 -11.78
C ARG A 141 -0.53 -10.16 -12.10
N ASN A 142 -1.44 -9.18 -12.11
CA ASN A 142 -1.11 -7.77 -12.29
C ASN A 142 -0.23 -7.28 -11.12
N LEU A 143 -0.59 -7.61 -9.88
CA LEU A 143 0.23 -7.28 -8.72
C LEU A 143 1.60 -7.97 -8.77
N ALA A 144 1.65 -9.24 -9.16
CA ALA A 144 2.91 -9.98 -9.32
C ALA A 144 3.80 -9.43 -10.43
N ALA A 145 3.22 -9.00 -11.56
CA ALA A 145 3.95 -8.32 -12.61
C ALA A 145 4.58 -7.01 -12.09
N ALA A 146 3.84 -6.23 -11.30
CA ALA A 146 4.38 -5.04 -10.64
C ALA A 146 5.50 -5.39 -9.65
N ALA A 147 5.29 -6.35 -8.75
CA ALA A 147 6.29 -6.79 -7.77
C ALA A 147 7.59 -7.29 -8.43
N SER A 148 7.49 -8.00 -9.57
CA SER A 148 8.64 -8.46 -10.35
C SER A 148 9.48 -7.30 -10.88
N ARG A 149 8.84 -6.18 -11.25
CA ARG A 149 9.53 -4.95 -11.66
C ARG A 149 10.13 -4.19 -10.48
N TYR A 150 9.38 -4.08 -9.38
CA TYR A 150 9.78 -3.28 -8.21
C TYR A 150 10.94 -3.88 -7.45
N LYS A 151 10.91 -5.20 -7.22
CA LYS A 151 11.91 -5.89 -6.41
C LYS A 151 13.36 -5.60 -6.82
N PRO A 152 13.80 -5.79 -8.07
CA PRO A 152 15.18 -5.52 -8.45
C PRO A 152 15.57 -4.03 -8.30
N ALA A 153 14.64 -3.11 -8.57
CA ALA A 153 14.88 -1.68 -8.42
C ALA A 153 15.00 -1.28 -6.94
N LEU A 154 14.12 -1.80 -6.08
CA LEU A 154 14.19 -1.61 -4.63
C LEU A 154 15.45 -2.23 -4.03
N GLN A 155 15.90 -3.40 -4.52
CA GLN A 155 17.14 -4.01 -4.08
C GLN A 155 18.34 -3.12 -4.39
N LYS A 156 18.41 -2.59 -5.61
CA LYS A 156 19.44 -1.63 -6.00
C LYS A 156 19.41 -0.38 -5.11
N GLU A 157 18.22 0.12 -4.81
CA GLU A 157 18.04 1.28 -3.93
C GLU A 157 18.46 1.01 -2.48
N LEU A 158 18.18 -0.20 -1.96
CA LEU A 158 18.61 -0.64 -0.64
C LEU A 158 20.13 -0.61 -0.50
N ASP A 159 20.83 -1.07 -1.54
CA ASP A 159 22.29 -1.16 -1.57
C ASP A 159 22.95 0.24 -1.57
N SER A 160 22.31 1.23 -2.18
CA SER A 160 22.79 2.62 -2.24
C SER A 160 22.34 3.51 -1.08
N THR A 161 21.27 3.15 -0.38
CA THR A 161 20.74 3.93 0.74
C THR A 161 21.65 3.82 1.96
N THR A 162 21.89 4.91 2.68
CA THR A 162 22.69 4.92 3.92
C THR A 162 21.83 5.10 5.17
N ASP A 163 20.72 5.83 5.03
CA ASP A 163 19.75 6.07 6.10
C ASP A 163 19.06 4.77 6.54
N GLN A 164 19.16 4.45 7.84
CA GLN A 164 18.67 3.17 8.37
C GLN A 164 17.14 3.06 8.34
N MET A 165 16.43 4.18 8.47
CA MET A 165 14.98 4.19 8.43
C MET A 165 14.48 3.90 7.01
N GLN A 166 15.06 4.57 6.01
CA GLN A 166 14.78 4.28 4.61
C GLN A 166 15.12 2.84 4.25
N LYS A 167 16.25 2.30 4.74
CA LYS A 167 16.59 0.88 4.55
C LYS A 167 15.50 -0.05 5.06
N GLY A 168 14.98 0.20 6.26
CA GLY A 168 13.90 -0.60 6.83
C GLY A 168 12.64 -0.60 5.94
N VAL A 169 12.23 0.58 5.47
CA VAL A 169 11.05 0.70 4.60
C VAL A 169 11.23 0.03 3.24
N ILE A 170 12.43 0.15 2.66
CA ILE A 170 12.77 -0.51 1.40
C ILE A 170 12.77 -2.03 1.58
N LEU A 171 13.35 -2.54 2.67
CA LEU A 171 13.36 -3.97 2.99
C LEU A 171 11.95 -4.53 3.15
N ASP A 172 11.09 -3.83 3.92
CA ASP A 172 9.68 -4.24 4.07
C ASP A 172 8.94 -4.29 2.72
N SER A 173 9.27 -3.39 1.80
CA SER A 173 8.68 -3.35 0.45
C SER A 173 9.19 -4.50 -0.42
N ILE A 174 10.46 -4.89 -0.28
CA ILE A 174 11.04 -6.07 -0.91
C ILE A 174 10.39 -7.34 -0.38
N ASP A 175 10.15 -7.43 0.92
CA ASP A 175 9.48 -8.58 1.55
C ASP A 175 8.04 -8.72 1.05
N SER A 176 7.32 -7.60 0.92
CA SER A 176 6.01 -7.57 0.27
C SER A 176 6.07 -8.10 -1.16
N CYS A 177 7.07 -7.66 -1.95
CA CYS A 177 7.27 -8.18 -3.31
C CYS A 177 7.56 -9.68 -3.34
N ASN A 178 8.34 -10.20 -2.39
CA ASN A 178 8.61 -11.63 -2.27
C ASN A 178 7.34 -12.43 -2.00
N ALA A 179 6.52 -11.98 -1.04
CA ALA A 179 5.25 -12.63 -0.71
C ALA A 179 4.29 -12.67 -1.91
N ILE A 180 4.18 -11.56 -2.65
CA ILE A 180 3.36 -11.48 -3.88
C ILE A 180 3.89 -12.44 -4.95
N LEU A 181 5.19 -12.48 -5.18
CA LEU A 181 5.79 -13.35 -6.20
C LEU A 181 5.68 -14.83 -5.84
N GLU A 182 5.68 -15.17 -4.55
CA GLU A 182 5.42 -16.54 -4.11
C GLU A 182 3.95 -16.91 -4.29
N SER A 183 3.02 -16.00 -3.98
CA SER A 183 1.58 -16.27 -4.04
C SER A 183 1.09 -16.59 -5.45
N VAL A 184 1.60 -15.88 -6.47
CA VAL A 184 1.18 -16.10 -7.87
C VAL A 184 1.56 -17.50 -8.39
N THR A 185 2.58 -18.15 -7.82
CA THR A 185 2.97 -19.52 -8.21
C THR A 185 1.93 -20.58 -7.83
N LYS A 186 1.01 -20.24 -6.93
CA LYS A 186 -0.09 -21.11 -6.48
C LYS A 186 -1.30 -21.02 -7.41
N LEU A 187 -1.33 -20.08 -8.35
CA LEU A 187 -2.41 -19.98 -9.33
C LEU A 187 -2.28 -21.04 -10.43
N PRO A 188 -3.41 -21.55 -10.95
CA PRO A 188 -3.37 -22.37 -12.16
C PRO A 188 -2.78 -21.57 -13.33
N ALA A 189 -2.12 -22.30 -14.24
CA ALA A 189 -1.61 -21.72 -15.48
C ALA A 189 -2.73 -21.04 -16.28
N GLU A 190 -2.39 -19.97 -16.99
CA GLU A 190 -3.35 -19.33 -17.89
C GLU A 190 -3.79 -20.32 -18.96
N VAL A 191 -5.10 -20.52 -19.05
CA VAL A 191 -5.66 -21.32 -20.13
C VAL A 191 -5.55 -20.47 -21.40
N ASP A 192 -4.60 -20.81 -22.27
CA ASP A 192 -4.44 -20.19 -23.58
C ASP A 192 -5.78 -20.21 -24.32
N LYS A 193 -6.49 -19.07 -24.34
CA LYS A 193 -7.62 -18.86 -25.23
C LYS A 193 -7.04 -18.78 -26.63
N LYS A 194 -6.84 -19.94 -27.28
CA LYS A 194 -6.42 -20.07 -28.68
C LYS A 194 -7.15 -19.02 -29.50
N LYS A 195 -6.41 -18.05 -30.04
CA LYS A 195 -6.90 -17.07 -31.02
C LYS A 195 -7.65 -17.85 -32.09
N LYS A 196 -8.98 -17.69 -32.14
CA LYS A 196 -9.80 -18.21 -33.23
C LYS A 196 -9.36 -17.45 -34.49
N LYS A 197 -8.48 -18.08 -35.27
CA LYS A 197 -8.08 -17.62 -36.60
C LYS A 197 -9.34 -17.71 -37.46
N ASN A 198 -9.95 -16.58 -37.80
CA ASN A 198 -10.98 -16.55 -38.83
C ASN A 198 -10.30 -16.81 -40.18
N ASN A 199 -10.72 -17.88 -40.85
CA ASN A 199 -10.57 -18.07 -42.29
C ASN A 199 -11.68 -17.31 -43.00
#